data_AF-A0A327KIF8-F1
#
_entry.id   AF-A0A327KIF8-F1
#
_cell.length_a   1.000
_cell.length_b   1.000
_cell.length_c   1.000
_cell.angle_alpha   90.00
_cell.angle_beta   90.00
_cell.angle_gamma   90.00
#
_symmetry.space_group_name_H-M   'P 1'
#
loop_
_entity.id
_entity.type
_entity.pdbx_description
1 polymer ?
#
loop_
_entity_poly.entity_id
_entity_poly.type
_entity_poly.pdbx_seq_one_letter_code
_entity_poly.pdbx_strand_id
1 'polypeptide(L)'
;MSMGMEEASDHHSDQEQKRAALGHIKEAWAEAWADGIDGDCLAQASLFCALTELVATYGEDATARFAEGLPKRIASGEFSIVLSRQ
;
A
#
# COMPACT_ATOMS: atom_id res chain seq x y z
N MET A 1 -8.45 11.64 42.38
CA MET A 1 -8.23 10.37 41.67
C MET A 1 -8.04 10.71 40.22
N SER A 2 -6.89 10.31 39.68
CA SER A 2 -6.40 10.61 38.34
C SER A 2 -7.32 10.09 37.25
N MET A 3 -7.45 10.85 36.15
CA MET A 3 -7.46 10.28 34.79
C MET A 3 -7.19 11.41 33.79
N GLY A 4 -5.98 11.98 33.85
CA GLY A 4 -5.37 12.53 32.66
C GLY A 4 -4.83 11.34 31.89
N MET A 5 -5.67 10.71 31.08
CA MET A 5 -5.18 9.73 30.11
C MET A 5 -4.62 10.58 28.98
N GLU A 6 -3.29 10.73 28.99
CA GLU A 6 -2.51 11.23 27.86
C GLU A 6 -3.12 10.68 26.56
N GLU A 7 -3.68 11.56 25.73
CA GLU A 7 -3.75 11.32 24.29
C GLU A 7 -2.31 11.26 23.81
N ALA A 8 -1.71 10.07 23.94
CA ALA A 8 -0.50 9.70 23.25
C ALA A 8 -0.85 9.77 21.75
N SER A 9 -0.70 10.96 21.19
CA SER A 9 -0.54 11.16 19.77
C SER A 9 0.70 10.39 19.38
N ASP A 10 0.51 9.11 19.11
CA ASP A 10 1.53 8.23 18.59
C ASP A 10 1.79 8.70 17.16
N HIS A 11 2.71 9.65 17.04
CA HIS A 11 3.30 10.06 15.80
C HIS A 11 4.31 8.96 15.41
N HIS A 12 3.79 7.76 15.14
CA HIS A 12 4.53 6.68 14.50
C HIS A 12 5.33 7.30 13.36
N SER A 13 6.64 7.07 13.33
CA SER A 13 7.49 7.53 12.22
C SER A 13 6.85 7.14 10.89
N ASP A 14 7.00 7.94 9.82
CA ASP A 14 6.57 7.58 8.47
C ASP A 14 6.92 6.15 8.08
N GLN A 15 8.08 5.65 8.53
CA GLN A 15 8.50 4.27 8.28
C GLN A 15 7.64 3.24 9.02
N GLU A 16 7.24 3.54 10.23
CA GLU A 16 6.41 2.69 11.08
C GLU A 16 4.96 2.67 10.58
N GLN A 17 4.42 3.83 10.20
CA GLN A 17 3.13 3.94 9.53
C GLN A 17 3.12 3.16 8.20
N LYS A 18 4.16 3.28 7.38
CA LYS A 18 4.29 2.51 6.13
C LYS A 18 4.34 1.00 6.38
N ARG A 19 5.06 0.56 7.42
CA ARG A 19 5.11 -0.87 7.80
C ARG A 19 3.76 -1.38 8.27
N ALA A 20 3.05 -0.61 9.09
CA ALA A 20 1.71 -0.96 9.57
C ALA A 20 0.72 -1.06 8.40
N ALA A 21 0.69 -0.06 7.50
CA ALA A 21 -0.15 -0.08 6.30
C ALA A 21 0.13 -1.30 5.40
N LEU A 22 1.41 -1.65 5.21
CA LEU A 22 1.79 -2.86 4.48
C LEU A 22 1.33 -4.15 5.17
N GLY A 23 1.30 -4.18 6.50
CA GLY A 23 0.73 -5.28 7.27
C GLY A 23 -0.75 -5.48 6.97
N HIS A 24 -1.54 -4.41 7.14
CA HIS A 24 -2.97 -4.43 6.88
C HIS A 24 -3.33 -4.84 5.44
N ILE A 25 -2.59 -4.35 4.45
CA ILE A 25 -2.81 -4.74 3.05
C ILE A 25 -2.52 -6.23 2.85
N LYS A 26 -1.46 -6.78 3.46
CA LYS A 26 -1.14 -8.21 3.35
C LYS A 26 -2.19 -9.09 4.01
N GLU A 27 -2.73 -8.68 5.14
CA GLU A 27 -3.83 -9.38 5.82
C GLU A 27 -5.09 -9.39 4.96
N ALA A 28 -5.49 -8.24 4.42
CA ALA A 28 -6.61 -8.14 3.49
C ALA A 28 -6.43 -9.04 2.25
N TRP A 29 -5.20 -9.19 1.76
CA TRP A 29 -4.90 -10.11 0.67
C TRP A 29 -5.00 -11.58 1.06
N ALA A 30 -4.53 -11.94 2.26
CA ALA A 30 -4.66 -13.30 2.77
C ALA A 30 -6.14 -13.70 2.95
N GLU A 31 -6.97 -12.78 3.44
CA GLU A 31 -8.43 -12.97 3.55
C GLU A 31 -9.07 -13.14 2.17
N ALA A 32 -8.76 -12.27 1.21
CA ALA A 32 -9.30 -12.37 -0.14
C ALA A 32 -8.95 -13.71 -0.82
N TRP A 33 -7.75 -14.24 -0.60
CA TRP A 33 -7.38 -15.57 -1.09
C TRP A 33 -8.14 -16.70 -0.38
N ALA A 34 -8.41 -16.57 0.92
CA ALA A 34 -9.24 -17.53 1.66
C ALA A 34 -10.67 -17.57 1.12
N ASP A 35 -11.19 -16.43 0.65
CA ASP A 35 -12.50 -16.30 0.00
C ASP A 35 -12.51 -16.79 -1.46
N GLY A 36 -11.35 -17.18 -2.00
CA GLY A 36 -11.20 -17.69 -3.37
C GLY A 36 -11.17 -16.59 -4.45
N ILE A 37 -10.86 -15.34 -4.08
CA ILE A 37 -10.71 -14.24 -5.03
C ILE A 37 -9.42 -14.43 -5.83
N ASP A 38 -9.53 -14.25 -7.16
CA ASP A 38 -8.39 -14.32 -8.06
C ASP A 38 -7.36 -13.21 -7.79
N GLY A 39 -6.08 -13.58 -7.80
CA GLY A 39 -4.98 -12.67 -7.47
C GLY A 39 -4.85 -11.50 -8.44
N ASP A 40 -5.16 -11.69 -9.72
CA ASP A 40 -5.08 -10.62 -10.71
C ASP A 40 -6.21 -9.60 -10.47
N CYS A 41 -7.41 -10.08 -10.16
CA CYS A 41 -8.54 -9.22 -9.78
C CYS A 41 -8.21 -8.39 -8.53
N LEU A 42 -7.63 -9.01 -7.51
CA LEU A 42 -7.26 -8.34 -6.27
C LEU A 42 -6.14 -7.29 -6.49
N ALA A 43 -5.15 -7.61 -7.34
CA ALA A 43 -4.09 -6.68 -7.70
C ALA A 43 -4.65 -5.43 -8.43
N GLN A 44 -5.57 -5.63 -9.38
CA GLN A 44 -6.22 -4.54 -10.10
C GLN A 44 -7.06 -3.66 -9.16
N ALA A 45 -7.85 -4.26 -8.27
CA ALA A 45 -8.63 -3.54 -7.28
C ALA A 45 -7.74 -2.75 -6.31
N SER A 46 -6.64 -3.36 -5.84
CA SER A 46 -5.67 -2.69 -4.96
C SER A 46 -5.02 -1.50 -5.64
N LEU A 47 -4.64 -1.63 -6.92
CA LEU A 47 -4.07 -0.52 -7.70
C LEU A 47 -5.08 0.61 -7.88
N PHE A 48 -6.34 0.28 -8.17
CA PHE A 48 -7.40 1.27 -8.29
C PHE A 48 -7.56 2.06 -6.98
N CYS A 49 -7.73 1.37 -5.85
CA CYS A 49 -7.86 2.01 -4.54
C CYS A 49 -6.66 2.90 -4.22
N ALA A 50 -5.43 2.41 -4.47
CA ALA A 50 -4.21 3.18 -4.24
C ALA A 50 -4.17 4.46 -5.09
N LEU A 51 -4.50 4.37 -6.38
CA LEU A 51 -4.51 5.54 -7.26
C LEU A 51 -5.63 6.53 -6.88
N THR A 52 -6.82 6.04 -6.49
CA THR A 52 -7.91 6.89 -6.01
C THR A 52 -7.50 7.69 -4.78
N GLU A 53 -6.83 7.06 -3.81
CA GLU A 53 -6.34 7.74 -2.60
C GLU A 53 -5.28 8.78 -2.92
N LEU A 54 -4.36 8.47 -3.84
CA LEU A 54 -3.34 9.43 -4.31
C LEU A 54 -3.96 10.63 -5.00
N VAL A 55 -4.97 10.41 -5.86
CA VAL A 55 -5.71 11.51 -6.51
C VAL A 55 -6.48 12.34 -5.50
N ALA A 56 -7.13 11.71 -4.52
CA ALA A 56 -7.87 12.42 -3.47
C ALA A 56 -6.94 13.29 -2.60
N THR A 57 -5.73 12.79 -2.30
CA THR A 57 -4.77 13.47 -1.43
C THR A 57 -3.97 14.55 -2.16
N TYR A 58 -3.53 14.27 -3.39
CA TYR A 58 -2.54 15.10 -4.11
C TYR A 58 -3.06 15.70 -5.42
N GLY A 59 -4.21 15.26 -5.92
CA GLY A 59 -4.78 15.66 -7.20
C GLY A 59 -4.35 14.78 -8.39
N GLU A 60 -5.09 14.91 -9.50
CA GLU A 60 -4.90 14.11 -10.72
C GLU A 60 -3.53 14.34 -11.36
N ASP A 61 -3.12 15.60 -11.53
CA ASP A 61 -1.85 15.97 -12.17
C ASP A 61 -0.63 15.42 -11.41
N ALA A 62 -0.64 15.56 -10.08
CA ALA A 62 0.45 15.04 -9.23
C ALA A 62 0.52 13.52 -9.29
N THR A 63 -0.63 12.84 -9.28
CA THR A 63 -0.72 11.38 -9.38
C THR A 63 -0.26 10.88 -10.74
N ALA A 64 -0.64 11.57 -11.83
CA ALA A 64 -0.17 11.24 -13.18
C ALA A 64 1.36 11.33 -13.28
N ARG A 65 1.97 12.41 -12.77
CA ARG A 65 3.43 12.56 -12.74
C ARG A 65 4.13 11.51 -11.90
N PHE A 66 3.52 11.09 -10.78
CA PHE A 66 4.01 9.95 -10.01
C PHE A 66 3.99 8.65 -10.84
N ALA A 67 2.91 8.42 -11.60
CA ALA A 67 2.71 7.22 -12.39
C ALA A 67 3.66 7.12 -13.62
N GLU A 68 4.13 8.23 -14.18
CA GLU A 68 5.06 8.26 -15.32
C GLU A 68 6.33 7.42 -15.10
N GLY A 69 6.79 7.29 -13.86
CA GLY A 69 7.97 6.49 -13.51
C GLY A 69 7.70 4.98 -13.46
N LEU A 70 6.44 4.56 -13.31
CA LEU A 70 6.09 3.15 -13.07
C LEU A 70 6.47 2.23 -14.24
N PRO A 71 6.21 2.56 -15.52
CA PRO A 71 6.58 1.68 -16.64
C PRO A 71 8.07 1.36 -16.66
N LYS A 72 8.92 2.36 -16.39
CA LYS A 72 10.38 2.18 -16.34
C LYS A 72 10.80 1.24 -15.21
N ARG A 73 10.21 1.41 -14.02
CA ARG A 73 10.48 0.59 -12.83
C ARG A 73 10.04 -0.86 -13.00
N ILE A 74 8.87 -1.05 -13.62
CA ILE A 74 8.37 -2.38 -14.01
C ILE A 74 9.32 -3.04 -15.01
N ALA A 75 9.70 -2.32 -16.07
CA ALA A 75 10.60 -2.84 -17.10
C ALA A 75 12.02 -3.13 -16.57
N SER A 76 12.48 -2.40 -15.55
CA SER A 76 13.75 -2.70 -14.86
C SER A 76 13.65 -3.88 -13.88
N GLY A 77 12.48 -4.49 -13.71
CA GLY A 77 12.28 -5.64 -12.84
C GLY A 77 12.21 -5.28 -11.35
N GLU A 78 11.93 -4.02 -10.98
CA GLU A 78 11.91 -3.59 -9.58
C GLU A 78 10.84 -4.33 -8.75
N PHE A 79 9.76 -4.76 -9.42
CA PHE A 79 8.67 -5.53 -8.81
C PHE A 79 8.76 -7.02 -9.10
N SER A 80 9.71 -7.43 -9.94
CA SER A 80 10.04 -8.83 -10.15
C SER A 80 10.90 -9.28 -8.99
N ILE A 81 10.28 -9.62 -7.86
CA ILE A 81 10.97 -10.34 -6.80
C ILE A 81 11.31 -11.71 -7.41
N VAL A 82 12.51 -11.81 -7.99
CA VAL A 82 13.13 -13.12 -8.17
C VAL A 82 13.25 -13.64 -6.75
N LEU A 83 12.37 -14.57 -6.40
CA LEU A 83 12.58 -15.48 -5.28
C LEU A 83 13.91 -16.18 -5.61
N SER A 84 15.01 -15.54 -5.23
CA SER A 84 16.31 -16.19 -5.06
C SER A 84 16.04 -17.23 -3.99
N ARG A 85 15.66 -18.42 -4.47
CA ARG A 85 15.40 -19.62 -3.70
C ARG A 85 16.62 -19.83 -2.80
N GLN A 86 16.45 -19.51 -1.51
CA GLN A 86 17.31 -20.06 -0.46
C GLN A 86 17.06 -21.57 -0.40
#